data_AF-A0A945KTA8-F1
#
_entry.id   AF-A0A945KTA8-F1
#
_cell.length_a   1.000
_cell.length_b   1.000
_cell.length_c   1.000
_cell.angle_alpha   90.00
_cell.angle_beta   90.00
_cell.angle_gamma   90.00
#
_symmetry.space_group_name_H-M   'P 1'
#
loop_
_entity.id
_entity.type
_entity.pdbx_description
1 polymer ?
#
loop_
_entity_poly.entity_id
_entity_poly.type
_entity_poly.pdbx_seq_one_letter_code
_entity_poly.pdbx_strand_id
1 'polypeptide(L)' 'MSVKYVGYYRVSTQQQGRSGLGLESQRNAVREHANANGTLIGEYEEVVSGNSTKHTVLDEALAQAKREKA' A
#
# COMPACT_ATOMS: atom_id res chain seq x y z
N MET A 1 2.92 14.30 18.33
CA MET A 1 2.33 14.03 17.01
C MET A 1 2.89 12.70 16.56
N SER A 2 2.06 11.68 16.44
CA SER A 2 2.45 10.38 15.90
C SER A 2 2.70 10.50 14.40
N VAL A 3 3.75 9.85 13.88
CA VAL A 3 4.01 9.80 12.44
C VAL A 3 2.85 9.06 11.77
N LYS A 4 2.30 9.60 10.69
CA LYS A 4 1.23 8.94 9.94
C LYS A 4 1.87 8.23 8.75
N TYR A 5 1.33 7.08 8.37
CA TYR A 5 1.82 6.28 7.25
C TYR A 5 0.67 5.90 6.32
N VAL A 6 0.95 5.90 5.02
CA VAL A 6 0.06 5.35 3.99
C VAL A 6 0.75 4.15 3.36
N GLY A 7 0.13 2.98 3.46
CA GLY A 7 0.62 1.76 2.84
C GLY A 7 0.17 1.67 1.39
N TYR A 8 1.11 1.44 0.46
CA TYR A 8 0.82 1.18 -0.95
C TYR A 8 1.48 -0.12 -1.38
N TYR A 9 0.69 -1.05 -1.90
CA TYR A 9 1.12 -2.37 -2.31
C TYR A 9 0.82 -2.58 -3.80
N ARG A 10 1.77 -3.08 -4.57
CA ARG A 10 1.60 -3.33 -6.01
C ARG A 10 2.00 -4.75 -6.37
N VAL A 11 1.16 -5.44 -7.13
CA VAL A 11 1.48 -6.77 -7.68
C VAL A 11 1.22 -6.85 -9.18
N SER A 12 2.09 -7.57 -9.89
CA SER A 12 2.15 -7.57 -11.35
C SER A 12 1.19 -8.57 -12.03
N THR A 13 0.45 -9.37 -11.26
CA THR A 13 -0.54 -10.32 -11.80
C THR A 13 -1.64 -10.61 -10.77
N GLN A 14 -2.89 -10.78 -11.22
CA GLN A 14 -3.98 -11.31 -10.39
C GLN A 14 -3.63 -12.69 -9.81
N GLN A 15 -2.78 -13.46 -10.49
CA GLN A 15 -2.32 -14.77 -10.04
C GLN A 15 -1.39 -14.68 -8.82
N GLN A 16 -0.53 -13.66 -8.74
CA GLN A 16 0.23 -13.35 -7.52
C GLN A 16 -0.65 -12.79 -6.40
N GLY A 17 -1.71 -12.07 -6.72
CA GLY A 17 -2.75 -11.66 -5.75
C GLY A 17 -3.49 -12.85 -5.14
N ARG A 18 -3.79 -13.88 -5.95
CA ARG A 18 -4.52 -15.09 -5.51
C ARG A 18 -3.73 -16.00 -4.58
N SER A 19 -2.40 -16.01 -4.65
CA SER A 19 -1.61 -16.84 -3.73
C SER A 19 -1.56 -16.28 -2.31
N GLY A 20 -1.86 -14.99 -2.08
CA GLY A 20 -1.99 -14.34 -0.76
C GLY A 20 -0.69 -14.21 0.05
N LEU A 21 0.14 -15.25 0.02
CA LEU A 21 1.34 -15.47 0.85
C LEU A 21 2.39 -14.35 0.71
N GLY A 22 2.56 -13.78 -0.48
CA GLY A 22 3.53 -12.70 -0.69
C GLY A 22 2.99 -11.33 -0.30
N LEU A 23 1.70 -11.08 -0.55
CA LEU A 23 1.06 -9.77 -0.37
C LEU A 23 0.68 -9.54 1.09
N GLU A 24 0.15 -10.57 1.75
CA GLU A 24 -0.15 -10.52 3.18
C GLU A 24 1.11 -10.37 4.03
N SER A 25 2.21 -11.05 3.68
CA SER A 25 3.49 -10.89 4.38
C SER A 25 4.04 -9.47 4.25
N GLN A 26 3.98 -8.87 3.06
CA GLN A 26 4.35 -7.46 2.87
C GLN A 26 3.44 -6.51 3.63
N ARG A 27 2.13 -6.77 3.62
CA ARG A 27 1.15 -5.97 4.35
C ARG A 27 1.42 -6.02 5.85
N ASN A 28 1.66 -7.20 6.39
CA ASN A 28 1.98 -7.39 7.80
C ASN A 28 3.27 -6.67 8.19
N ALA A 29 4.35 -6.85 7.43
CA ALA A 29 5.61 -6.14 7.70
C ALA A 29 5.46 -4.61 7.70
N VAL A 30 4.69 -4.05 6.77
CA VAL A 30 4.39 -2.60 6.74
C VAL A 30 3.52 -2.18 7.92
N ARG A 31 2.50 -2.97 8.29
CA ARG A 31 1.63 -2.69 9.44
C ARG A 31 2.39 -2.75 10.76
N GLU A 32 3.30 -3.71 10.91
CA GLU A 32 4.17 -3.82 12.09
C GLU A 32 5.10 -2.62 12.19
N HIS A 33 5.76 -2.25 11.09
CA HIS A 33 6.61 -1.06 11.06
C HIS A 33 5.83 0.22 11.39
N ALA A 34 4.65 0.39 10.78
CA ALA A 34 3.81 1.55 11.01
C ALA A 34 3.26 1.59 12.45
N ASN A 35 2.88 0.45 13.05
CA ASN A 35 2.47 0.40 14.47
C ASN A 35 3.63 0.75 15.41
N ALA A 36 4.84 0.30 15.10
CA ALA A 36 6.00 0.56 15.95
C ALA A 36 6.45 2.03 15.91
N ASN A 37 6.24 2.72 14.78
CA ASN A 37 6.76 4.08 14.55
C ASN A 37 5.67 5.15 14.46
N GLY A 38 4.39 4.79 14.41
CA GLY A 38 3.31 5.73 14.13
C GLY A 38 1.93 5.09 13.96
N THR A 39 1.18 5.57 12.96
CA THR A 39 -0.18 5.09 12.68
C THR A 39 -0.40 4.97 11.18
N LEU A 40 -0.83 3.78 10.76
CA LEU A 40 -1.26 3.55 9.39
C LEU A 40 -2.66 4.14 9.19
N ILE A 41 -2.77 5.16 8.33
CA ILE A 41 -4.02 5.91 8.10
C ILE A 41 -4.75 5.47 6.82
N GLY A 42 -4.12 4.63 6.01
CA GLY A 42 -4.71 4.10 4.77
C GLY A 42 -3.84 3.01 4.16
N GLU A 43 -4.50 2.06 3.50
CA GLU A 43 -3.86 0.95 2.78
C GLU A 43 -4.45 0.88 1.37
N TYR A 44 -3.58 0.87 0.38
CA TYR A 44 -3.93 0.88 -1.04
C TYR A 44 -3.27 -0.29 -1.76
N GLU A 45 -4.03 -0.99 -2.60
CA GLU A 45 -3.53 -2.13 -3.36
C GLU A 45 -3.77 -1.92 -4.86
N GLU A 46 -2.71 -2.00 -5.65
CA GLU A 46 -2.75 -1.88 -7.10
C GLU A 46 -2.35 -3.21 -7.78
N VAL A 47 -3.33 -3.86 -8.42
CA VAL A 47 -3.10 -5.07 -9.20
C VAL A 47 -2.99 -4.70 -10.67
N VAL A 48 -1.76 -4.70 -11.21
CA VAL A 48 -1.47 -4.22 -12.56
C VAL A 48 -0.92 -5.37 -13.39
N SER A 49 -1.61 -5.77 -14.47
CA SER A 49 -0.99 -6.65 -15.46
C SER A 49 0.13 -5.90 -16.17
N GLY A 50 1.29 -6.53 -16.37
CA GLY A 50 2.59 -5.93 -16.76
C GLY A 50 2.67 -5.00 -17.99
N ASN A 51 1.55 -4.62 -18.58
CA ASN A 51 1.44 -3.65 -19.67
C ASN A 51 0.47 -2.48 -19.36
N SER A 52 0.09 -2.28 -18.10
CA SER A 52 -0.74 -1.15 -17.69
C SER A 52 0.07 -0.09 -16.94
N THR A 53 0.02 1.15 -17.44
CA THR A 53 0.61 2.37 -16.85
C THR A 53 -0.40 3.19 -16.04
N LYS A 54 -1.60 2.64 -15.78
CA LYS A 54 -2.60 3.31 -14.95
C LYS A 54 -2.20 3.24 -13.48
N HIS A 55 -1.68 4.34 -12.97
CA HIS A 55 -1.28 4.56 -11.58
C HIS A 55 -2.41 5.18 -10.74
N THR A 56 -3.65 4.77 -10.97
CA THR A 56 -4.82 5.41 -10.33
C THR A 56 -4.76 5.22 -8.81
N VAL A 57 -4.37 4.04 -8.34
CA VAL A 57 -4.34 3.73 -6.91
C VAL A 57 -3.16 4.40 -6.22
N LEU A 58 -2.02 4.51 -6.91
CA LEU A 58 -0.88 5.26 -6.41
C LEU A 58 -1.18 6.76 -6.25
N ASP A 59 -1.88 7.35 -7.22
CA ASP A 59 -2.26 8.78 -7.16
C ASP A 59 -3.21 9.04 -5.98
N GLU A 60 -4.18 8.14 -5.75
CA GLU A 60 -5.07 8.21 -4.58
C GLU A 60 -4.30 8.10 -3.25
N ALA A 61 -3.35 7.17 -3.16
CA ALA A 61 -2.50 7.00 -1.98
C ALA A 61 -1.67 8.26 -1.69
N LEU A 62 -1.07 8.86 -2.72
CA LEU A 62 -0.30 10.09 -2.62
C LEU A 62 -1.19 11.29 -2.25
N ALA A 63 -2.40 11.38 -2.82
CA ALA A 63 -3.35 12.42 -2.48
C ALA A 63 -3.78 12.34 -1.02
N GLN A 64 -4.02 11.14 -0.49
CA GLN A 64 -4.32 10.94 0.92
C GLN A 64 -3.13 11.30 1.82
N ALA A 65 -1.92 10.85 1.48
CA ALA A 65 -0.72 11.18 2.25
C ALA A 65 -0.52 12.70 2.36
N LYS A 66 -0.67 13.42 1.23
CA LYS A 66 -0.59 14.89 1.19
C LYS A 66 -1.66 15.57 2.04
N ARG A 67 -2.92 15.09 2.00
CA ARG A 67 -4.02 15.65 2.81
C ARG A 67 -3.77 15.49 4.29
N GLU A 68 -3.24 14.33 4.68
CA GLU A 68 -3.08 13.96 6.09
C GLU A 68 -1.75 14.38 6.71
N LYS A 69 -0.81 14.90 5.89
CA LYS A 69 0.59 15.17 6.25
C LYS A 69 1.30 13.91 6.78
N ALA A 70 1.03 12.79 6.13
CA ALA A 70 1.69 11.50 6.36
C ALA A 70 2.98 11.40 5.54
#